data_AF-A0A7R9BTV8-F1
#
_entry.id   AF-A0A7R9BTV8-F1
#
_cell.length_a   1.000
_cell.length_b   1.000
_cell.length_c   1.000
_cell.angle_alpha   90.00
_cell.angle_beta   90.00
_cell.angle_gamma   90.00
#
_symmetry.space_group_name_H-M   'P 1'
#
loop_
_entity.id
_entity.type
_entity.pdbx_description
1 polymer ?
#
loop_
_entity_poly.entity_id
_entity_poly.type
_entity_poly.pdbx_seq_one_letter_code
_entity_poly.pdbx_strand_id
1 'polypeptide(L)'
;MPREIKEIKDFLLTARRKDAKSVKIKKNPTNTKFKVRCSRFLYTLVVTDKEKADKLKQSLPPDERSEPVEDGSDSFPAALDDEPEDRFPVDDDDRGFPVLEEPEREA
;
A
#
# COMPACT_ATOMS: atom_id res chain seq x y z
N MET A 1 -28.50 -9.94 -9.03
CA MET A 1 -28.30 -11.13 -8.18
C MET A 1 -26.87 -11.65 -8.36
N PRO A 2 -26.09 -11.81 -7.28
CA PRO A 2 -24.77 -12.43 -7.34
C PRO A 2 -24.88 -13.93 -7.66
N ARG A 3 -23.84 -14.50 -8.28
CA ARG A 3 -23.76 -15.93 -8.61
C ARG A 3 -22.57 -16.56 -7.91
N GLU A 4 -22.75 -17.77 -7.41
CA GLU A 4 -21.69 -18.56 -6.79
C GLU A 4 -21.09 -19.54 -7.81
N ILE A 5 -19.77 -19.67 -7.79
CA ILE A 5 -19.02 -20.66 -8.56
C ILE A 5 -18.53 -21.72 -7.58
N LYS A 6 -18.84 -23.00 -7.85
CA LYS A 6 -18.41 -24.13 -7.01
C LYS A 6 -17.06 -24.71 -7.43
N GLU A 7 -16.73 -24.63 -8.71
CA GLU A 7 -15.53 -25.23 -9.27
C GLU A 7 -14.44 -24.21 -9.60
N ILE A 8 -13.19 -24.58 -9.34
CA ILE A 8 -12.03 -23.73 -9.63
C ILE A 8 -11.84 -23.53 -11.14
N LYS A 9 -12.17 -24.55 -11.96
CA LYS A 9 -12.04 -24.49 -13.42
C LYS A 9 -12.91 -23.37 -14.01
N ASP A 10 -14.17 -23.32 -13.60
CA ASP A 10 -15.12 -22.29 -14.01
C ASP A 10 -14.70 -20.89 -13.57
N PHE A 11 -14.08 -20.79 -12.39
CA PHE A 11 -13.52 -19.54 -11.90
C PHE A 11 -12.39 -19.03 -12.80
N LEU A 12 -11.42 -19.88 -13.15
CA LEU A 12 -10.31 -19.50 -14.02
C LEU A 12 -10.79 -19.13 -15.43
N LEU A 13 -11.80 -19.84 -15.94
CA LEU A 13 -12.46 -19.48 -17.21
C LEU A 13 -13.13 -18.11 -17.10
N THR A 14 -13.79 -17.82 -15.98
CA THR A 14 -14.48 -16.53 -15.76
C THR A 14 -13.50 -15.37 -15.62
N ALA A 15 -12.40 -15.54 -14.89
CA ALA A 15 -11.36 -14.51 -14.72
C ALA A 15 -10.65 -14.17 -16.04
N ARG A 16 -10.44 -15.15 -16.93
CA ARG A 16 -9.78 -14.92 -18.22
C ARG A 16 -10.69 -14.33 -19.30
N ARG A 17 -12.00 -14.18 -19.04
CA ARG A 17 -12.91 -13.64 -20.05
C ARG A 17 -12.76 -12.12 -20.16
N LYS A 18 -13.02 -11.61 -21.37
CA LYS A 18 -12.97 -10.17 -21.70
C LYS A 18 -13.97 -9.31 -20.92
N ASP A 19 -14.99 -9.90 -20.31
CA ASP A 19 -16.00 -9.19 -19.51
C ASP A 19 -15.63 -9.08 -18.02
N ALA A 20 -14.60 -9.78 -17.57
CA ALA A 20 -14.05 -9.62 -16.24
C ALA A 20 -13.28 -8.29 -16.16
N LYS A 21 -13.66 -7.45 -15.20
CA LYS A 21 -13.11 -6.10 -15.02
C LYS A 21 -12.15 -6.01 -13.84
N SER A 22 -12.43 -6.75 -12.77
CA SER A 22 -11.64 -6.74 -11.54
C SER A 22 -11.94 -7.97 -10.71
N VAL A 23 -10.93 -8.43 -9.97
CA VAL A 23 -11.07 -9.52 -9.01
C VAL A 23 -10.81 -8.96 -7.61
N LYS A 24 -11.82 -8.97 -6.75
CA LYS A 24 -11.66 -8.60 -5.34
C LYS A 24 -11.46 -9.85 -4.51
N ILE A 25 -10.34 -9.91 -3.79
CA ILE A 25 -10.02 -11.02 -2.91
C ILE A 25 -10.38 -10.59 -1.48
N LYS A 26 -11.35 -11.25 -0.86
CA LYS A 26 -11.71 -11.03 0.54
C LYS A 26 -11.19 -12.20 1.37
N LYS A 27 -10.22 -11.95 2.24
CA LYS A 27 -9.71 -12.92 3.21
C LYS A 27 -10.61 -12.87 4.46
N ASN A 28 -11.24 -13.98 4.80
CA ASN A 28 -11.90 -14.18 6.09
C ASN A 28 -11.02 -15.13 6.93
N PRO A 29 -11.19 -15.19 8.27
CA PRO A 29 -10.43 -16.10 9.12
C PRO A 29 -10.58 -17.57 8.72
N THR A 30 -11.77 -17.98 8.26
CA THR A 30 -12.11 -19.37 7.94
C THR A 30 -12.10 -19.69 6.44
N ASN A 31 -12.25 -18.69 5.57
CA ASN A 31 -12.31 -18.89 4.12
C ASN A 31 -11.80 -17.66 3.35
N THR A 32 -11.36 -17.87 2.12
CA THR A 32 -11.04 -16.78 1.19
C THR A 32 -12.10 -16.75 0.10
N LYS A 33 -12.65 -15.56 -0.19
CA LYS A 33 -13.65 -15.36 -1.24
C LYS A 33 -13.03 -14.58 -2.39
N PHE A 34 -12.97 -15.21 -3.55
CA PHE A 34 -12.56 -14.56 -4.80
C PHE A 34 -13.81 -14.04 -5.50
N LYS A 35 -13.92 -12.71 -5.64
CA LYS A 35 -15.08 -12.04 -6.21
C LYS A 35 -14.72 -11.42 -7.55
N VAL A 36 -15.10 -12.06 -8.66
CA VAL A 36 -14.88 -11.54 -10.01
C VAL A 36 -16.04 -10.64 -10.39
N ARG A 37 -15.74 -9.38 -10.75
CA ARG A 37 -16.73 -8.46 -11.30
C ARG A 37 -16.78 -8.62 -12.82
N CYS A 38 -17.86 -9.21 -13.31
CA CYS A 38 -18.20 -9.21 -14.72
C CYS A 38 -19.14 -8.05 -15.07
N SER A 39 -19.48 -7.90 -16.36
CA SER A 39 -20.41 -6.87 -16.84
C SER A 39 -21.80 -6.93 -16.18
N ARG A 40 -22.37 -8.14 -16.03
CA ARG A 40 -23.74 -8.32 -15.54
C ARG A 40 -23.83 -8.87 -14.12
N PHE A 41 -22.90 -9.75 -13.74
CA PHE A 41 -22.96 -10.47 -12.47
C PHE A 41 -21.65 -10.34 -11.69
N LEU A 42 -21.76 -10.48 -10.38
CA LEU A 42 -20.62 -10.72 -9.50
C LEU A 42 -20.54 -12.22 -9.28
N TYR A 43 -19.41 -12.83 -9.63
CA TYR A 43 -19.14 -14.23 -9.39
C TYR A 43 -18.30 -14.39 -8.14
N THR A 44 -18.67 -15.30 -7.25
CA THR A 44 -17.92 -15.57 -6.02
C THR A 44 -17.51 -17.03 -5.94
N LEU A 45 -16.21 -17.28 -5.79
CA LEU A 45 -15.66 -18.58 -5.42
C LEU A 45 -15.25 -18.53 -3.94
N VAL A 46 -15.71 -19.50 -3.15
CA VAL A 46 -15.34 -19.66 -1.74
C VAL A 46 -14.33 -20.79 -1.62
N VAL A 47 -13.15 -20.50 -1.07
CA VAL A 47 -12.08 -21.47 -0.83
C VAL A 47 -11.80 -21.54 0.66
N THR A 48 -11.89 -22.72 1.25
CA THR A 48 -11.58 -22.96 2.67
C THR A 48 -10.08 -23.12 2.90
N ASP A 49 -9.39 -23.74 1.95
CA ASP A 49 -7.96 -24.06 2.06
C ASP A 49 -7.08 -22.85 1.74
N LYS A 50 -6.29 -22.40 2.72
CA LYS A 50 -5.41 -21.23 2.59
C LYS A 50 -4.34 -21.43 1.50
N GLU A 51 -3.70 -22.59 1.46
CA GLU A 51 -2.66 -22.90 0.46
C GLU A 51 -3.19 -22.89 -0.98
N LYS A 52 -4.40 -23.42 -1.20
CA LYS A 52 -5.03 -23.39 -2.53
C LYS A 52 -5.40 -21.96 -2.92
N ALA A 53 -5.86 -21.16 -1.96
CA ALA A 53 -6.15 -19.76 -2.19
C ALA A 53 -4.90 -18.99 -2.61
N ASP A 54 -3.73 -19.23 -1.98
CA ASP A 54 -2.50 -18.53 -2.35
C ASP A 54 -1.98 -18.91 -3.74
N LYS A 55 -2.07 -20.20 -4.12
CA LYS A 55 -1.79 -20.65 -5.49
C LYS A 55 -2.73 -20.02 -6.52
N LEU A 56 -4.01 -19.87 -6.16
CA LEU A 56 -4.99 -19.22 -7.03
C LEU A 56 -4.68 -17.73 -7.23
N LYS A 57 -4.24 -17.02 -6.19
CA LYS A 57 -3.81 -15.61 -6.33
C LYS A 57 -2.67 -15.46 -7.31
N GLN A 58 -1.68 -16.35 -7.25
CA GLN A 58 -0.53 -16.35 -8.17
C GLN A 58 -0.90 -16.69 -9.62
N SER A 59 -2.02 -17.39 -9.82
CA SER A 59 -2.48 -17.84 -11.14
C SER A 59 -3.33 -16.80 -11.87
N LEU A 60 -3.73 -15.73 -11.16
CA LEU A 60 -4.49 -14.62 -11.75
C LEU A 60 -3.55 -13.70 -12.54
N PRO A 61 -3.97 -13.23 -13.73
CA PRO A 61 -3.17 -12.31 -14.52
C PRO A 61 -3.01 -10.96 -13.78
N PRO A 62 -1.82 -10.34 -13.80
CA PRO A 62 -1.56 -9.08 -13.10
C PRO A 62 -2.37 -7.88 -13.63
N ASP A 63 -2.93 -7.99 -14.84
CA ASP A 63 -3.74 -6.94 -15.49
C ASP A 63 -5.16 -6.83 -14.90
N GLU A 64 -5.64 -7.84 -14.18
CA GLU A 64 -6.89 -7.73 -13.43
C GLU A 64 -6.60 -7.07 -12.08
N ARG A 65 -6.56 -5.72 -12.02
CA ARG A 65 -6.37 -4.93 -10.78
C ARG A 65 -7.13 -5.52 -9.59
N SER A 66 -6.44 -6.34 -8.81
CA SER A 66 -6.94 -6.90 -7.57
C SER A 66 -6.42 -6.02 -6.45
N GLU A 67 -7.14 -4.94 -6.17
CA GLU A 67 -6.89 -4.18 -4.96
C GLU A 67 -7.22 -5.10 -3.77
N PRO A 68 -6.26 -5.44 -2.91
CA PRO A 68 -6.61 -6.02 -1.62
C PRO A 68 -7.51 -5.01 -0.93
N VAL A 69 -8.74 -5.42 -0.60
CA VAL A 69 -9.62 -4.58 0.22
C VAL A 69 -9.06 -4.67 1.63
N GLU A 70 -8.07 -3.84 1.92
CA GLU A 70 -7.65 -3.52 3.28
C GLU A 70 -8.90 -2.90 3.94
N ASP A 71 -9.46 -3.58 4.94
CA ASP A 71 -10.52 -3.00 5.74
C ASP A 71 -9.88 -1.86 6.53
N GLY A 72 -10.01 -0.63 6.00
CA GLY A 72 -9.43 0.57 6.60
C GLY A 72 -9.90 0.76 8.03
N SER A 73 -9.07 0.33 8.98
CA SER A 73 -8.89 1.05 10.23
C SER A 73 -7.77 2.05 10.00
N ASP A 74 -8.13 3.23 9.50
CA ASP A 74 -7.34 4.45 9.63
C ASP A 74 -7.19 4.76 11.13
N SER A 75 -6.33 4.00 11.82
CA SER A 75 -5.70 4.50 13.03
C SER A 75 -4.66 5.50 12.54
N PHE A 76 -5.08 6.76 12.41
CA PHE A 76 -4.14 7.88 12.38
C PHE A 76 -3.10 7.62 13.47
N PRO A 77 -1.78 7.63 13.17
CA PRO A 77 -0.80 7.63 14.24
C PRO A 77 -1.11 8.87 15.07
N ALA A 78 -1.50 8.65 16.32
CA ALA A 78 -1.53 9.70 17.32
C ALA A 78 -0.16 10.37 17.23
N ALA A 79 -0.15 11.67 16.92
CA ALA A 79 1.04 12.48 16.97
C ALA A 79 1.72 12.18 18.31
N LEU A 80 2.85 11.50 18.24
CA LEU A 80 3.72 11.35 19.40
C LEU A 80 4.35 12.72 19.52
N ASP A 81 3.98 13.43 20.59
CA ASP A 81 4.56 14.69 20.99
C ASP A 81 6.08 14.56 21.04
N ASP A 82 6.77 15.11 20.04
CA ASP A 82 8.21 15.33 20.08
C ASP A 82 8.37 16.83 20.36
N GLU A 83 8.36 17.18 21.66
CA GLU A 83 8.88 18.44 22.17
C GLU A 83 10.41 18.37 22.09
N PRO A 84 11.10 19.14 21.22
CA PRO A 84 12.53 19.29 21.36
C PRO A 84 12.82 20.27 22.50
N GLU A 85 13.02 19.72 23.69
CA GLU A 85 13.80 20.39 24.74
C GLU A 85 15.21 20.71 24.22
N ASP A 86 15.65 21.92 24.57
CA ASP A 86 17.04 22.36 24.69
C ASP A 86 17.98 22.22 23.46
N ARG A 87 18.14 23.36 22.78
CA ARG A 87 19.47 23.72 22.26
C ARG A 87 19.89 25.12 22.69
N PHE A 88 20.50 25.12 23.87
CA PHE A 88 21.57 25.97 24.43
C PHE A 88 21.54 27.50 24.23
N PRO A 89 21.76 28.28 25.29
CA PRO A 89 22.03 29.71 25.16
C PRO A 89 23.33 29.91 24.35
N VAL A 90 23.29 30.80 23.35
CA VAL A 90 24.51 31.30 22.71
C VAL A 90 25.10 32.31 23.69
N ASP A 91 26.12 31.88 24.43
CA ASP A 91 26.89 32.74 25.33
C ASP A 91 27.48 33.95 24.58
N ASP A 92 27.40 35.08 25.27
CA ASP A 92 28.00 36.38 24.98
C ASP A 92 29.52 36.37 24.76
N ASP A 93 30.00 37.44 24.11
CA ASP A 93 31.37 37.98 24.16
C ASP A 93 32.55 37.10 23.65
N ASP A 94 32.98 37.35 22.40
CA ASP A 94 34.42 37.29 22.08
C ASP A 94 34.82 38.44 21.14
N ARG A 95 35.42 39.47 21.76
CA ARG A 95 36.11 40.58 21.11
C ARG A 95 37.51 40.11 20.70
N GLY A 96 37.92 40.33 19.45
CA GLY A 96 39.37 40.36 19.12
C GLY A 96 39.75 40.14 17.65
N PHE A 97 40.03 41.24 16.94
CA PHE A 97 40.79 41.32 15.67
C PHE A 97 42.26 40.85 15.84
N PRO A 98 42.98 40.41 14.78
CA PRO A 98 43.83 41.36 14.04
C PRO A 98 44.07 41.10 12.52
N VAL A 99 44.10 42.22 11.78
CA VAL A 99 45.03 42.65 10.72
C VAL A 99 45.40 41.68 9.59
N LEU A 100 44.94 41.99 8.37
CA LEU A 100 45.70 41.72 7.14
C LEU A 100 46.11 43.05 6.51
N GLU A 101 47.43 43.20 6.42
CA GLU A 101 48.20 44.32 5.89
C GLU A 101 48.04 44.40 4.36
N GLU A 102 47.47 45.49 3.85
CA GLU A 102 47.42 45.75 2.40
C GLU A 102 48.68 46.52 1.96
N PRO A 103 49.45 46.01 0.99
CA PRO A 103 50.68 46.65 0.53
C PRO A 103 50.40 47.84 -0.39
N GLU A 104 51.18 48.89 -0.19
CA GLU A 104 51.21 50.13 -0.95
C GLU A 104 51.22 49.90 -2.47
N ARG A 105 50.39 50.65 -3.20
CA ARG A 105 50.59 50.89 -4.63
C ARG A 105 50.81 52.38 -4.87
N GLU A 106 52.08 52.68 -5.07
CA GLU A 106 52.61 53.87 -5.73
C GLU A 106 52.25 53.82 -7.23
N ALA A 107 51.60 54.88 -7.73
CA ALA A 107 51.76 55.52 -9.04
C ALA A 107 50.62 56.53 -9.30
#